data_AF-A0AB73I903-F1
#
_entry.id   AF-A0AB73I903-F1
#
_cell.length_a   1.000
_cell.length_b   1.000
_cell.length_c   1.000
_cell.angle_alpha   90.00
_cell.angle_beta   90.00
_cell.angle_gamma   90.00
#
_symmetry.space_group_name_H-M   'P 1'
#
loop_
_entity.id
_entity.type
_entity.pdbx_description
1 polymer ?
#
loop_
_entity_poly.entity_id
_entity_poly.type
_entity_poly.pdbx_seq_one_letter_code
_entity_poly.pdbx_strand_id
1 'polypeptide(L)'
;MKYDEDVRTRSYRFRDEYVAATPAWYRGEMHLGFTLLFTGGVIAYCIAQLHAPTFSEWLAVVPLFLFGNWAEWAAHRYVLHRPTKYFSMIYKRHCAVHHRFFTHVTLEYKGQRHWRALLFPPFAPVAFVLAAVPFALLIGYVFSRNAGYIALLTMASYYLMYEGLHTLSHVTDSPLLDRMPFVNTVRRLHVTHHDPELMATQNFNLTFPICDMLFGTRSDVADTAREPLQRSR
;
A
#
# COMPACT_ATOMS: atom_id res chain seq x y z
N MET A 1 13.00 24.14 -7.42
CA MET A 1 14.15 23.61 -8.19
C MET A 1 15.23 23.00 -7.30
N LYS A 2 15.90 23.75 -6.41
CA LYS A 2 16.97 23.19 -5.54
C LYS A 2 16.51 22.03 -4.64
N TYR A 3 15.35 22.15 -4.00
CA TYR A 3 14.78 21.09 -3.15
C TYR A 3 14.61 19.76 -3.90
N ASP A 4 13.98 19.78 -5.07
CA ASP A 4 13.72 18.58 -5.88
C ASP A 4 15.00 17.92 -6.38
N GLU A 5 15.99 18.72 -6.74
CA GLU A 5 17.31 18.24 -7.14
C GLU A 5 18.05 17.57 -5.97
N ASP A 6 17.99 18.16 -4.78
CA ASP A 6 18.56 17.58 -3.55
C ASP A 6 17.84 16.29 -3.14
N VAL A 7 16.51 16.24 -3.23
CA VAL A 7 15.72 15.02 -2.98
C VAL A 7 16.06 13.92 -3.98
N ARG A 8 16.10 14.26 -5.29
CA ARG A 8 16.44 13.33 -6.37
C ARG A 8 17.83 12.73 -6.19
N THR A 9 18.83 13.57 -5.91
CA THR A 9 20.23 13.14 -5.72
C THR A 9 20.35 12.18 -4.54
N ARG A 10 19.71 12.50 -3.41
CA ARG A 10 19.72 11.63 -2.21
C ARG A 10 19.01 10.30 -2.46
N SER A 11 17.88 10.33 -3.19
CA SER A 11 17.13 9.13 -3.57
C SER A 11 17.98 8.21 -4.45
N TYR A 12 18.53 8.70 -5.56
CA TYR A 12 19.35 7.88 -6.47
C TYR A 12 20.58 7.29 -5.79
N ARG A 13 21.31 8.07 -4.98
CA ARG A 13 22.43 7.52 -4.20
C ARG A 13 21.99 6.37 -3.30
N PHE A 14 20.87 6.53 -2.59
CA PHE A 14 20.34 5.46 -1.73
C PHE A 14 19.85 4.25 -2.53
N ARG A 15 19.25 4.46 -3.71
CA ARG A 15 18.84 3.37 -4.61
C ARG A 15 20.02 2.51 -5.02
N ASP A 16 21.11 3.13 -5.46
CA ASP A 16 22.31 2.43 -5.91
C ASP A 16 22.93 1.61 -4.77
N GLU A 17 23.07 2.21 -3.58
CA GLU A 17 23.53 1.52 -2.36
C GLU A 17 22.61 0.34 -1.99
N TYR A 18 21.31 0.54 -2.01
CA TYR A 18 20.33 -0.48 -1.63
C TYR A 18 20.27 -1.64 -2.63
N VAL A 19 20.40 -1.35 -3.92
CA VAL A 19 20.45 -2.35 -5.00
C VAL A 19 21.78 -3.12 -4.95
N ALA A 20 22.91 -2.45 -4.71
CA ALA A 20 24.20 -3.10 -4.52
C ALA A 20 24.22 -4.03 -3.30
N ALA A 21 23.57 -3.63 -2.21
CA ALA A 21 23.40 -4.45 -1.00
C ALA A 21 22.30 -5.52 -1.12
N THR A 22 21.58 -5.59 -2.24
CA THR A 22 20.55 -6.63 -2.45
C THR A 22 21.23 -7.98 -2.69
N PRO A 23 20.87 -9.05 -1.93
CA PRO A 23 21.50 -10.35 -2.10
C PRO A 23 21.39 -10.86 -3.54
N ALA A 24 22.46 -11.51 -4.05
CA ALA A 24 22.51 -11.98 -5.43
C ALA A 24 21.42 -13.00 -5.78
N TRP A 25 20.93 -13.75 -4.80
CA TRP A 25 19.84 -14.71 -4.95
C TRP A 25 18.45 -14.06 -5.02
N TYR A 26 18.32 -12.77 -4.68
CA TYR A 26 17.02 -12.11 -4.68
C TYR A 26 16.47 -11.97 -6.11
N ARG A 27 15.27 -12.51 -6.30
CA ARG A 27 14.48 -12.42 -7.53
C ARG A 27 13.13 -11.79 -7.20
N GLY A 28 12.91 -10.56 -7.65
CA GLY A 28 11.65 -9.84 -7.49
C GLY A 28 10.48 -10.59 -8.14
N GLU A 29 10.72 -11.32 -9.22
CA GLU A 29 9.70 -12.12 -9.90
C GLU A 29 9.19 -13.25 -9.00
N MET A 30 10.09 -13.90 -8.25
CA MET A 30 9.72 -14.92 -7.26
C MET A 30 9.00 -14.30 -6.06
N HIS A 31 9.42 -13.09 -5.65
CA HIS A 31 8.76 -12.35 -4.59
C HIS A 31 7.31 -12.01 -4.96
N LEU A 32 7.09 -11.40 -6.12
CA LEU A 32 5.77 -11.10 -6.63
C LEU A 32 4.95 -12.38 -6.83
N GLY A 33 5.55 -13.40 -7.44
CA GLY A 33 4.92 -14.71 -7.64
C GLY A 33 4.44 -15.32 -6.33
N PHE A 34 5.24 -15.28 -5.27
CA PHE A 34 4.82 -15.74 -3.95
C PHE A 34 3.60 -14.95 -3.43
N THR A 35 3.65 -13.62 -3.48
CA THR A 35 2.55 -12.76 -3.02
C THR A 35 1.25 -13.07 -3.76
N LEU A 36 1.30 -13.22 -5.09
CA LEU A 36 0.14 -13.52 -5.92
C LEU A 36 -0.38 -14.94 -5.66
N LEU A 37 0.49 -15.95 -5.64
CA LEU A 37 0.09 -17.35 -5.48
C LEU A 37 -0.43 -17.63 -4.08
N PHE A 38 0.22 -17.12 -3.04
CA PHE A 38 -0.23 -17.32 -1.66
C PHE A 38 -1.59 -16.65 -1.43
N THR A 39 -1.70 -15.34 -1.70
CA THR A 39 -2.94 -14.61 -1.44
C THR A 39 -4.06 -15.06 -2.38
N GLY A 40 -3.76 -15.30 -3.65
CA GLY A 40 -4.71 -15.86 -4.62
C GLY A 40 -5.17 -17.27 -4.22
N GLY A 41 -4.28 -18.10 -3.68
CA GLY A 41 -4.61 -19.41 -3.12
C GLY A 41 -5.55 -19.34 -1.92
N VAL A 42 -5.34 -18.39 -1.00
CA VAL A 42 -6.26 -18.14 0.12
C VAL A 42 -7.64 -17.71 -0.38
N ILE A 43 -7.70 -16.79 -1.35
CA ILE A 43 -8.96 -16.35 -1.96
C ILE A 43 -9.68 -17.53 -2.62
N ALA A 44 -8.98 -18.30 -3.46
CA ALA A 44 -9.54 -19.47 -4.14
C ALA A 44 -10.04 -20.53 -3.16
N TYR A 45 -9.27 -20.78 -2.09
CA TYR A 45 -9.68 -21.66 -0.99
C TYR A 45 -10.98 -21.18 -0.35
N CYS A 46 -11.08 -19.91 0.05
CA CYS A 46 -12.30 -19.38 0.64
C CYS A 46 -13.51 -19.52 -0.30
N ILE A 47 -13.35 -19.22 -1.60
CA ILE A 47 -14.42 -19.39 -2.60
C ILE A 47 -14.88 -20.85 -2.66
N ALA A 48 -13.95 -21.80 -2.68
CA ALA A 48 -14.26 -23.23 -2.75
C ALA A 48 -15.01 -23.77 -1.52
N GLN A 49 -14.94 -23.05 -0.39
CA GLN A 49 -15.62 -23.41 0.85
C GLN A 49 -17.01 -22.76 1.00
N LEU A 50 -17.39 -21.85 0.09
CA LEU A 50 -18.72 -21.23 0.12
C LEU A 50 -19.77 -22.24 -0.35
N HIS A 51 -20.83 -22.40 0.44
CA HIS A 51 -21.96 -23.27 0.11
C HIS A 51 -23.24 -22.46 0.07
N ALA A 52 -23.73 -22.17 -1.14
CA ALA A 52 -24.96 -21.40 -1.40
C ALA A 52 -25.09 -20.14 -0.50
N PRO A 53 -24.10 -19.23 -0.50
CA PRO A 53 -24.13 -18.05 0.37
C PRO A 53 -25.32 -17.16 0.05
N THR A 54 -26.01 -16.72 1.09
CA THR A 54 -27.16 -15.83 0.95
C THR A 54 -26.69 -14.41 0.64
N PHE A 55 -27.57 -13.60 0.06
CA PHE A 55 -27.27 -12.18 -0.18
C PHE A 55 -26.92 -11.43 1.11
N SER A 56 -27.57 -11.74 2.24
CA SER A 56 -27.26 -11.11 3.53
C SER A 56 -25.87 -11.47 4.06
N GLU A 57 -25.38 -12.69 3.79
CA GLU A 57 -23.99 -13.04 4.13
C GLU A 57 -22.99 -12.23 3.28
N TRP A 58 -23.31 -11.99 2.01
CA TRP A 58 -22.49 -11.12 1.15
C TRP A 58 -22.47 -9.65 1.59
N LEU A 59 -23.51 -9.17 2.28
CA LEU A 59 -23.48 -7.82 2.85
C LEU A 59 -22.36 -7.63 3.87
N ALA A 60 -21.81 -8.71 4.46
CA ALA A 60 -20.65 -8.63 5.34
C ALA A 60 -19.41 -8.01 4.67
N VAL A 61 -19.29 -8.08 3.33
CA VAL A 61 -18.20 -7.45 2.59
C VAL A 61 -18.14 -5.95 2.84
N VAL A 62 -19.29 -5.26 2.95
CA VAL A 62 -19.35 -3.79 3.10
C VAL A 62 -18.66 -3.31 4.39
N PRO A 63 -19.07 -3.74 5.60
CA PRO A 63 -18.41 -3.31 6.83
C PRO A 63 -16.96 -3.78 6.89
N LEU A 64 -16.62 -4.95 6.35
CA LEU A 64 -15.25 -5.45 6.31
C LEU A 64 -14.35 -4.64 5.40
N PHE A 65 -14.86 -4.23 4.24
CA PHE A 65 -14.15 -3.34 3.32
C PHE A 65 -13.89 -1.98 3.96
N LEU A 66 -14.90 -1.38 4.61
CA LEU A 66 -14.74 -0.11 5.32
C LEU A 66 -13.76 -0.23 6.48
N PHE A 67 -13.82 -1.34 7.22
CA PHE A 67 -12.84 -1.67 8.26
C PHE A 67 -11.43 -1.80 7.67
N GLY A 68 -11.26 -2.50 6.55
CA GLY A 68 -10.00 -2.62 5.83
C GLY A 68 -9.43 -1.25 5.44
N ASN A 69 -10.29 -0.36 4.95
CA ASN A 69 -9.90 1.01 4.59
C ASN A 69 -9.45 1.86 5.78
N TRP A 70 -10.17 1.76 6.88
CA TRP A 70 -9.74 2.37 8.14
C TRP A 70 -8.45 1.76 8.68
N ALA A 71 -8.33 0.43 8.67
CA ALA A 71 -7.17 -0.28 9.19
C ALA A 71 -5.91 0.05 8.38
N GLU A 72 -6.03 0.14 7.05
CA GLU A 72 -4.99 0.63 6.16
C GLU A 72 -4.55 2.04 6.54
N TRP A 73 -5.48 3.00 6.61
CA TRP A 73 -5.19 4.38 6.97
C TRP A 73 -4.51 4.48 8.34
N ALA A 74 -5.05 3.78 9.33
CA ALA A 74 -4.57 3.82 10.71
C ALA A 74 -3.18 3.18 10.83
N ALA A 75 -2.98 2.00 10.24
CA ALA A 75 -1.67 1.36 10.22
C ALA A 75 -0.66 2.22 9.48
N HIS A 76 -1.03 2.78 8.33
CA HIS A 76 -0.13 3.59 7.54
C HIS A 76 0.29 4.87 8.29
N ARG A 77 -0.66 5.58 8.92
CA ARG A 77 -0.40 6.80 9.69
C ARG A 77 0.33 6.56 11.00
N TYR A 78 -0.10 5.57 11.79
CA TYR A 78 0.32 5.42 13.20
C TYR A 78 1.36 4.33 13.42
N VAL A 79 1.53 3.40 12.48
CA VAL A 79 2.50 2.29 12.59
C VAL A 79 3.65 2.50 11.59
N LEU A 80 3.33 2.79 10.33
CA LEU A 80 4.34 2.91 9.27
C LEU A 80 5.02 4.28 9.27
N HIS A 81 4.31 5.37 9.61
CA HIS A 81 4.85 6.74 9.65
C HIS A 81 5.19 7.27 11.04
N ARG A 82 5.07 6.44 12.09
CA ARG A 82 5.51 6.81 13.45
C ARG A 82 6.43 5.75 14.04
N PRO A 83 7.65 6.12 14.47
CA PRO A 83 8.51 5.18 15.16
C PRO A 83 7.92 4.87 16.54
N THR A 84 7.56 3.61 16.77
CA THR A 84 7.12 3.11 18.08
C THR A 84 8.08 2.02 18.56
N LYS A 85 8.09 1.75 19.87
CA LYS A 85 8.96 0.71 20.47
C LYS A 85 8.78 -0.66 19.81
N TYR A 86 7.53 -1.05 19.52
CA TYR A 86 7.19 -2.38 19.02
C TYR A 86 7.22 -2.50 17.49
N PHE A 87 7.03 -1.40 16.76
CA PHE A 87 6.91 -1.42 15.30
C PHE A 87 8.03 -0.67 14.56
N SER A 88 9.16 -0.39 15.24
CA SER A 88 10.28 0.35 14.68
C SER A 88 10.84 -0.25 13.37
N MET A 89 10.80 -1.57 13.20
CA MET A 89 11.25 -2.22 11.96
C MET A 89 10.29 -1.99 10.79
N ILE A 90 8.98 -1.93 11.05
CA ILE A 90 7.97 -1.61 10.04
C ILE A 90 8.15 -0.15 9.59
N TYR A 91 8.29 0.76 10.55
CA TYR A 91 8.62 2.17 10.29
C TYR A 91 9.90 2.31 9.46
N LYS A 92 11.00 1.64 9.85
CA LYS A 92 12.27 1.70 9.11
C LYS A 92 12.12 1.18 7.68
N ARG A 93 11.40 0.09 7.48
CA ARG A 93 11.13 -0.43 6.13
C ARG A 93 10.31 0.57 5.31
N HIS A 94 9.32 1.21 5.91
CA HIS A 94 8.46 2.14 5.19
C HIS A 94 9.13 3.50 4.95
N CYS A 95 9.45 4.24 6.01
CA CYS A 95 10.01 5.58 5.88
C CYS A 95 11.49 5.57 5.46
N ALA A 96 12.31 4.74 6.09
CA ALA A 96 13.76 4.78 5.88
C ALA A 96 14.25 3.96 4.68
N VAL A 97 13.40 3.08 4.12
CA VAL A 97 13.67 2.35 2.88
C VAL A 97 12.72 2.79 1.78
N HIS A 98 11.41 2.49 1.87
CA HIS A 98 10.48 2.73 0.77
C HIS A 98 10.39 4.22 0.37
N HIS A 99 10.13 5.14 1.31
CA HIS A 99 10.05 6.59 1.06
C HIS A 99 11.40 7.26 0.77
N ARG A 100 12.51 6.64 1.18
CA ARG A 100 13.85 7.11 0.82
C ARG A 100 14.25 6.64 -0.59
N PHE A 101 13.77 5.46 -0.98
CA PHE A 101 14.00 4.87 -2.28
C PHE A 101 13.06 5.46 -3.33
N PHE A 102 11.81 5.76 -2.99
CA PHE A 102 10.83 6.36 -3.90
C PHE A 102 10.36 7.68 -3.32
N THR A 103 10.47 8.74 -4.11
CA THR A 103 10.03 10.09 -3.72
C THR A 103 9.10 10.64 -4.79
N HIS A 104 8.45 11.77 -4.53
CA HIS A 104 7.58 12.46 -5.50
C HIS A 104 8.27 12.78 -6.84
N VAL A 105 9.60 12.95 -6.85
CA VAL A 105 10.41 13.24 -8.07
C VAL A 105 11.18 12.05 -8.62
N THR A 106 11.15 10.93 -7.93
CA THR A 106 11.78 9.66 -8.34
C THR A 106 10.86 8.52 -7.89
N LEU A 107 9.67 8.43 -8.45
CA LEU A 107 8.66 7.46 -7.99
C LEU A 107 8.82 6.12 -8.70
N GLU A 108 9.45 6.10 -9.86
CA GLU A 108 9.58 4.96 -10.74
C GLU A 108 10.50 3.87 -10.17
N TYR A 109 10.15 2.61 -10.43
CA TYR A 109 11.06 1.47 -10.22
C TYR A 109 11.73 1.07 -11.55
N LYS A 110 12.93 0.45 -11.46
CA LYS A 110 13.69 -0.03 -12.62
C LYS A 110 14.15 -1.47 -12.37
N GLY A 111 13.55 -2.42 -13.07
CA GLY A 111 13.86 -3.84 -12.97
C GLY A 111 13.47 -4.49 -11.64
N GLN A 112 13.62 -5.81 -11.57
CA GLN A 112 13.11 -6.64 -10.47
C GLN A 112 13.71 -6.32 -9.09
N ARG A 113 14.97 -5.85 -9.03
CA ARG A 113 15.64 -5.63 -7.74
C ARG A 113 15.02 -4.48 -6.95
N HIS A 114 14.43 -3.50 -7.63
CA HIS A 114 13.72 -2.39 -6.99
C HIS A 114 12.45 -2.90 -6.28
N TRP A 115 11.90 -4.05 -6.68
CA TRP A 115 10.73 -4.63 -6.02
C TRP A 115 10.99 -5.04 -4.56
N ARG A 116 12.26 -5.15 -4.15
CA ARG A 116 12.62 -5.36 -2.74
C ARG A 116 12.25 -4.18 -1.85
N ALA A 117 12.36 -2.96 -2.38
CA ALA A 117 12.01 -1.71 -1.70
C ALA A 117 10.56 -1.28 -1.98
N LEU A 118 9.94 -1.80 -3.04
CA LEU A 118 8.56 -1.47 -3.43
C LEU A 118 7.55 -2.36 -2.71
N LEU A 119 7.62 -3.67 -2.93
CA LEU A 119 6.63 -4.62 -2.44
C LEU A 119 6.74 -4.78 -0.92
N PHE A 120 5.62 -5.11 -0.28
CA PHE A 120 5.65 -5.62 1.09
C PHE A 120 6.59 -6.84 1.19
N PRO A 121 7.22 -7.10 2.35
CA PRO A 121 8.10 -8.26 2.48
C PRO A 121 7.37 -9.57 2.15
N PRO A 122 8.06 -10.62 1.69
CA PRO A 122 7.41 -11.88 1.31
C PRO A 122 6.60 -12.53 2.44
N PHE A 123 6.95 -12.30 3.71
CA PHE A 123 6.19 -12.83 4.84
C PHE A 123 4.90 -12.03 5.17
N ALA A 124 4.76 -10.80 4.67
CA ALA A 124 3.64 -9.92 4.96
C ALA A 124 2.27 -10.49 4.55
N PRO A 125 2.05 -11.03 3.33
CA PRO A 125 0.74 -11.61 2.98
C PRO A 125 0.35 -12.73 3.95
N VAL A 126 1.31 -13.56 4.39
CA VAL A 126 1.10 -14.60 5.39
C VAL A 126 0.68 -13.99 6.74
N ALA A 127 1.41 -12.96 7.19
CA ALA A 127 1.11 -12.28 8.45
C ALA A 127 -0.28 -11.61 8.43
N PHE A 128 -0.67 -10.96 7.34
CA PHE A 128 -2.00 -10.35 7.18
C PHE A 128 -3.11 -11.39 7.19
N VAL A 129 -2.94 -12.51 6.48
CA VAL A 129 -3.91 -13.62 6.51
C VAL A 129 -4.02 -14.20 7.91
N LEU A 130 -2.90 -14.50 8.58
CA LEU A 130 -2.91 -15.03 9.94
C LEU A 130 -3.55 -14.05 10.94
N ALA A 131 -3.34 -12.75 10.77
CA ALA A 131 -4.00 -11.74 11.59
C ALA A 131 -5.52 -11.69 11.35
N ALA A 132 -5.99 -11.93 10.13
CA ALA A 132 -7.41 -11.96 9.78
C ALA A 132 -8.13 -13.25 10.21
N VAL A 133 -7.43 -14.39 10.27
CA VAL A 133 -8.02 -15.71 10.56
C VAL A 133 -8.82 -15.76 11.87
N PRO A 134 -8.30 -15.30 13.04
CA PRO A 134 -9.08 -15.31 14.28
C PRO A 134 -10.41 -14.55 14.18
N PHE A 135 -10.42 -13.40 13.50
CA PHE A 135 -11.64 -12.63 13.29
C PHE A 135 -12.60 -13.33 12.32
N ALA A 136 -12.08 -13.92 11.25
CA ALA A 136 -12.87 -14.71 10.32
C ALA A 136 -13.51 -15.95 10.99
N LEU A 137 -12.76 -16.64 11.86
CA LEU A 137 -13.29 -17.75 12.66
C LEU A 137 -14.36 -17.28 13.64
N LEU A 138 -14.17 -16.13 14.29
CA LEU A 138 -15.16 -15.55 15.19
C LEU A 138 -16.45 -15.16 14.43
N ILE A 139 -16.34 -14.48 13.29
CA ILE A 139 -17.48 -14.16 12.42
C ILE A 139 -18.16 -15.46 11.94
N GLY A 140 -17.35 -16.46 11.59
CA GLY A 140 -17.80 -17.79 11.18
C GLY A 140 -18.64 -18.49 12.24
N TYR A 141 -18.21 -18.38 13.50
CA TYR A 141 -18.87 -18.95 14.66
C TYR A 141 -20.15 -18.20 15.04
N VAL A 142 -20.13 -16.87 14.99
CA VAL A 142 -21.24 -16.01 15.44
C VAL A 142 -22.37 -15.94 14.41
N PHE A 143 -22.04 -15.86 13.12
CA PHE A 143 -23.02 -15.63 12.05
C PHE A 143 -23.25 -16.88 11.21
N SER A 144 -22.24 -17.34 10.48
CA SER A 144 -22.28 -18.58 9.69
C SER A 144 -20.90 -18.90 9.13
N ARG A 145 -20.68 -20.18 8.77
CA ARG A 145 -19.43 -20.60 8.09
C ARG A 145 -19.16 -19.80 6.81
N ASN A 146 -20.19 -19.52 6.01
CA ASN A 146 -20.06 -18.68 4.81
C ASN A 146 -19.59 -17.27 5.17
N ALA A 147 -20.16 -16.64 6.21
CA ALA A 147 -19.75 -15.30 6.64
C ALA A 147 -18.28 -15.26 7.08
N GLY A 148 -17.77 -16.30 7.76
CA GLY A 148 -16.36 -16.42 8.10
C GLY A 148 -15.44 -16.50 6.88
N TYR A 149 -15.80 -17.31 5.88
CA TYR A 149 -15.03 -17.40 4.63
C TYR A 149 -15.12 -16.13 3.80
N ILE A 150 -16.29 -15.49 3.71
CA ILE A 150 -16.46 -14.16 3.09
C ILE A 150 -15.58 -13.14 3.79
N ALA A 151 -15.45 -13.22 5.12
CA ALA A 151 -14.59 -12.31 5.86
C ALA A 151 -13.12 -12.46 5.50
N LEU A 152 -12.60 -13.70 5.55
CA LEU A 152 -11.21 -13.96 5.18
C LEU A 152 -10.93 -13.64 3.71
N LEU A 153 -11.87 -13.99 2.82
CA LEU A 153 -11.83 -13.65 1.39
C LEU A 153 -11.74 -12.14 1.16
N THR A 154 -12.56 -11.37 1.86
CA THR A 154 -12.59 -9.91 1.75
C THR A 154 -11.26 -9.31 2.19
N MET A 155 -10.72 -9.73 3.34
CA MET A 155 -9.44 -9.20 3.84
C MET A 155 -8.24 -9.61 2.98
N ALA A 156 -8.21 -10.84 2.46
CA ALA A 156 -7.16 -11.29 1.54
C ALA A 156 -7.23 -10.53 0.20
N SER A 157 -8.45 -10.32 -0.33
CA SER A 157 -8.66 -9.53 -1.54
C SER A 157 -8.29 -8.06 -1.34
N TYR A 158 -8.59 -7.51 -0.16
CA TYR A 158 -8.23 -6.15 0.22
C TYR A 158 -6.70 -5.96 0.23
N TYR A 159 -5.95 -6.89 0.85
CA TYR A 159 -4.49 -6.87 0.82
C TYR A 159 -3.95 -6.89 -0.61
N LEU A 160 -4.49 -7.78 -1.47
CA LEU A 160 -4.02 -7.90 -2.85
C LEU A 160 -4.32 -6.63 -3.67
N MET A 161 -5.50 -6.03 -3.46
CA MET A 161 -5.87 -4.75 -4.05
C MET A 161 -4.96 -3.62 -3.59
N TYR A 162 -4.62 -3.55 -2.30
CA TYR A 162 -3.66 -2.59 -1.77
C TYR A 162 -2.31 -2.72 -2.47
N GLU A 163 -1.72 -3.91 -2.48
CA GLU A 163 -0.39 -4.14 -3.06
C GLU A 163 -0.39 -3.85 -4.56
N GLY A 164 -1.48 -4.19 -5.26
CA GLY A 164 -1.68 -3.90 -6.67
C GLY A 164 -1.75 -2.40 -6.95
N LEU A 165 -2.61 -1.66 -6.25
CA LEU A 165 -2.74 -0.21 -6.43
C LEU A 165 -1.47 0.54 -6.03
N HIS A 166 -0.80 0.09 -4.96
CA HIS A 166 0.50 0.59 -4.56
C HIS A 166 1.52 0.41 -5.68
N THR A 167 1.67 -0.81 -6.19
CA THR A 167 2.60 -1.13 -7.30
C THR A 167 2.30 -0.30 -8.54
N LEU A 168 1.02 -0.17 -8.94
CA LEU A 168 0.60 0.66 -10.07
C LEU A 168 0.89 2.15 -9.87
N SER A 169 0.96 2.62 -8.62
CA SER A 169 1.36 3.99 -8.29
C SER A 169 2.83 4.29 -8.52
N HIS A 170 3.68 3.26 -8.62
CA HIS A 170 5.08 3.42 -9.03
C HIS A 170 5.30 3.20 -10.53
N VAL A 171 4.25 2.95 -11.32
CA VAL A 171 4.30 2.98 -12.79
C VAL A 171 3.99 4.40 -13.24
N THR A 172 5.02 5.16 -13.62
CA THR A 172 4.87 6.58 -14.00
C THR A 172 4.50 6.77 -15.47
N ASP A 173 4.96 5.87 -16.35
CA ASP A 173 4.90 6.07 -17.81
C ASP A 173 3.84 5.16 -18.45
N SER A 174 2.56 5.37 -18.15
CA SER A 174 1.47 4.54 -18.68
C SER A 174 0.21 5.31 -19.06
N PRO A 175 0.00 5.58 -20.37
CA PRO A 175 -1.22 6.23 -20.88
C PRO A 175 -2.51 5.45 -20.59
N LEU A 176 -2.42 4.14 -20.34
CA LEU A 176 -3.56 3.33 -19.94
C LEU A 176 -4.00 3.67 -18.51
N LEU A 177 -3.05 3.73 -17.58
CA LEU A 177 -3.33 4.03 -16.17
C LEU A 177 -3.77 5.48 -15.98
N ASP A 178 -3.30 6.41 -16.81
CA ASP A 178 -3.72 7.81 -16.77
C ASP A 178 -5.20 7.99 -17.11
N ARG A 179 -5.75 7.11 -17.97
CA ARG A 179 -7.15 7.11 -18.39
C ARG A 179 -8.09 6.35 -17.44
N MET A 180 -7.56 5.63 -16.46
CA MET A 180 -8.36 4.92 -15.45
C MET A 180 -8.63 5.87 -14.27
N PRO A 181 -9.83 6.46 -14.12
CA PRO A 181 -10.01 7.60 -13.22
C PRO A 181 -9.71 7.30 -11.75
N PHE A 182 -10.16 6.13 -11.27
CA PHE A 182 -9.90 5.68 -9.90
C PHE A 182 -8.41 5.44 -9.67
N VAL A 183 -7.79 4.58 -10.51
CA VAL A 183 -6.36 4.25 -10.39
C VAL A 183 -5.52 5.52 -10.49
N ASN A 184 -5.75 6.38 -11.49
CA ASN A 184 -5.03 7.64 -11.63
C ASN A 184 -5.17 8.55 -10.40
N THR A 185 -6.35 8.59 -9.76
CA THR A 185 -6.53 9.36 -8.52
C THR A 185 -5.66 8.82 -7.39
N VAL A 186 -5.65 7.50 -7.18
CA VAL A 186 -4.78 6.85 -6.20
C VAL A 186 -3.32 7.14 -6.49
N ARG A 187 -2.90 7.00 -7.76
CA ARG A 187 -1.51 7.27 -8.20
C ARG A 187 -1.09 8.70 -7.86
N ARG A 188 -1.92 9.70 -8.15
CA ARG A 188 -1.61 11.12 -7.83
C ARG A 188 -1.53 11.38 -6.33
N LEU A 189 -2.47 10.85 -5.54
CA LEU A 189 -2.44 11.01 -4.09
C LEU A 189 -1.19 10.35 -3.48
N HIS A 190 -0.79 9.20 -4.01
CA HIS A 190 0.41 8.49 -3.61
C HIS A 190 1.70 9.24 -3.99
N VAL A 191 1.74 9.90 -5.14
CA VAL A 191 2.86 10.80 -5.50
C VAL A 191 3.02 11.91 -4.44
N THR A 192 1.93 12.58 -4.06
CA THR A 192 1.94 13.59 -2.99
C THR A 192 2.37 12.99 -1.65
N HIS A 193 1.90 11.78 -1.34
CA HIS A 193 2.31 11.05 -0.15
C HIS A 193 3.82 10.77 -0.13
N HIS A 194 4.47 10.63 -1.28
CA HIS A 194 5.91 10.40 -1.39
C HIS A 194 6.76 11.68 -1.34
N ASP A 195 6.16 12.86 -1.14
CA ASP A 195 6.92 14.07 -0.85
C ASP A 195 7.43 14.03 0.61
N PRO A 196 8.75 14.11 0.86
CA PRO A 196 9.30 14.12 2.22
C PRO A 196 8.69 15.17 3.16
N GLU A 197 8.17 16.28 2.63
CA GLU A 197 7.49 17.32 3.44
C GLU A 197 6.05 16.94 3.84
N LEU A 198 5.41 16.02 3.10
CA LEU A 198 3.98 15.69 3.27
C LEU A 198 3.73 14.27 3.78
N MET A 199 4.67 13.33 3.56
CA MET A 199 4.50 11.89 3.78
C MET A 199 4.03 11.51 5.19
N ALA A 200 4.37 12.30 6.21
CA ALA A 200 4.00 12.05 7.59
C ALA A 200 2.60 12.57 7.98
N THR A 201 1.90 13.28 7.08
CA THR A 201 0.64 13.96 7.41
C THR A 201 -0.49 13.78 6.40
N GLN A 202 -0.19 13.46 5.14
CA GLN A 202 -1.19 13.41 4.07
C GLN A 202 -1.24 12.04 3.38
N ASN A 203 -2.42 11.69 2.84
CA ASN A 203 -2.70 10.60 1.92
C ASN A 203 -2.23 9.22 2.39
N PHE A 204 -2.80 8.74 3.49
CA PHE A 204 -2.45 7.44 4.07
C PHE A 204 -3.21 6.27 3.43
N ASN A 205 -4.31 6.49 2.73
CA ASN A 205 -4.96 5.46 1.95
C ASN A 205 -4.30 5.32 0.57
N LEU A 206 -3.76 4.13 0.28
CA LEU A 206 -3.31 3.67 -1.04
C LEU A 206 -4.38 2.88 -1.81
N THR A 207 -5.56 2.66 -1.22
CA THR A 207 -6.71 2.07 -1.92
C THR A 207 -7.75 3.14 -2.26
N PHE A 208 -8.79 3.29 -1.43
CA PHE A 208 -9.80 4.32 -1.56
C PHE A 208 -9.51 5.42 -0.54
N PRO A 209 -9.51 6.71 -0.92
CA PRO A 209 -9.20 7.81 0.00
C PRO A 209 -10.35 8.15 0.95
N ILE A 210 -11.09 7.14 1.43
CA ILE A 210 -12.28 7.33 2.29
C ILE A 210 -11.83 7.87 3.64
N CYS A 211 -10.91 7.18 4.33
CA CYS A 211 -10.43 7.66 5.62
C CYS A 211 -9.59 8.93 5.52
N ASP A 212 -8.82 9.13 4.45
CA ASP A 212 -8.17 10.43 4.21
C ASP A 212 -9.17 11.59 4.08
N MET A 213 -10.29 11.38 3.39
CA MET A 213 -11.36 12.38 3.32
C MET A 213 -12.06 12.57 4.67
N LEU A 214 -12.42 11.48 5.35
CA LEU A 214 -13.13 11.51 6.63
C LEU A 214 -12.31 12.17 7.75
N PHE A 215 -10.99 11.96 7.77
CA PHE A 215 -10.10 12.47 8.82
C PHE A 215 -9.27 13.68 8.40
N GLY A 216 -9.57 14.28 7.23
CA GLY A 216 -8.93 15.51 6.77
C GLY A 216 -7.43 15.37 6.50
N THR A 217 -6.99 14.20 6.02
CA THR A 217 -5.60 13.95 5.58
C THR A 217 -5.47 13.81 4.08
N ARG A 218 -6.51 14.12 3.30
CA ARG A 218 -6.43 14.15 1.83
C ARG A 218 -5.77 15.44 1.35
N SER A 219 -4.80 15.31 0.44
CA SER A 219 -4.13 16.41 -0.25
C SER A 219 -3.85 16.10 -1.71
N ASP A 220 -4.37 16.92 -2.62
CA ASP A 220 -4.12 16.83 -4.08
C ASP A 220 -2.96 17.76 -4.54
N VAL A 221 -2.11 18.21 -3.61
CA VAL A 221 -1.15 19.34 -3.74
C VAL A 221 0.00 19.14 -4.76
N ALA A 222 -0.01 18.08 -5.56
CA ALA A 222 1.12 17.75 -6.44
C ALA A 222 1.54 18.84 -7.46
N ASP A 223 0.77 19.93 -7.64
CA ASP A 223 1.12 20.97 -8.63
C ASP A 223 0.83 22.45 -8.26
N THR A 224 0.13 22.76 -7.15
CA THR A 224 -0.38 24.13 -6.91
C THR A 224 0.36 24.96 -5.85
N ALA A 225 1.31 24.38 -5.10
CA ALA A 225 1.90 25.04 -3.92
C ALA A 225 3.41 25.27 -3.97
N ARG A 226 4.03 25.21 -5.16
CA ARG A 226 5.44 25.59 -5.34
C ARG A 226 5.60 26.77 -6.30
N GLU A 227 4.75 27.78 -6.14
CA GLU A 227 5.13 29.14 -6.54
C GLU A 227 6.36 29.57 -5.74
N PRO A 228 7.32 30.28 -6.36
CA PRO A 228 8.54 30.69 -5.67
C PRO A 228 8.15 31.67 -4.56
N LEU A 229 8.43 31.30 -3.31
CA LEU A 229 8.63 32.26 -2.23
C LEU A 229 9.83 33.14 -2.59
N GLN A 230 9.63 34.12 -3.47
CA GLN A 230 10.51 35.27 -3.69
C GLN A 230 9.78 36.32 -4.55
N ARG A 231 9.28 37.36 -3.88
CA ARG A 231 9.45 38.78 -4.26
C ARG A 231 8.85 39.68 -3.17
N SER A 232 9.53 39.75 -2.02
CA SER A 232 9.58 41.02 -1.28
C SER A 232 10.72 41.83 -1.88
N ARG A 233 10.38 42.89 -2.61
CA ARG A 233 11.27 44.05 -2.75
C ARG A 233 11.12 44.90 -1.51
#